data_AF-A0A2S8BT00-F1
#
_entry.id   AF-A0A2S8BT00-F1
#
_cell.length_a   1.000
_cell.length_b   1.000
_cell.length_c   1.000
_cell.angle_alpha   90.00
_cell.angle_beta   90.00
_cell.angle_gamma   90.00
#
_symmetry.space_group_name_H-M   'P 1'
#
loop_
_entity.id
_entity.type
_entity.pdbx_description
1 polymer ?
#
loop_
_entity_poly.entity_id
_entity_poly.type
_entity_poly.pdbx_seq_one_letter_code
_entity_poly.pdbx_strand_id
1 'polypeptide(L)'
;MAAQKKKAQNDYGAQSITILEGLEAVRKRPGMYIGSTGERGLHHLIWEVVDNAVDEAMAGYASTVDVKILEDGGVQVTDDGRGIPVAMHASGVPTVDVVMTQLHAGGKFDSDAYAVSGGLHGVGVSVVNALSTRLEVEISRDGHEWSQFYDHSVPGTLKQGDATKKTGTTVRFWADPDVFETTEYNFETVARRLQEMAFLNKGLTINLTDERVAQNEVVDEVVSDVAEAPKTAEEQVAESVAPHKVKHRTFHYPGGLVTTSSTSTAPRIRSTPASWTSPARAPATKWRSRCNGTPATPSRYTPSPTPSTPMRAAPTRKGSAVR
;
A
#
# COMPACT_ATOMS: atom_id res chain seq x y z
N MET A 1 -52.42 7.91 -41.72
CA MET A 1 -52.02 6.63 -41.08
C MET A 1 -50.52 6.71 -40.79
N ALA A 2 -50.13 7.08 -39.57
CA ALA A 2 -48.72 7.09 -39.17
C ALA A 2 -48.35 5.69 -38.67
N ALA A 3 -47.43 5.02 -39.36
CA ALA A 3 -46.91 3.72 -38.93
C ALA A 3 -46.07 3.91 -37.66
N GLN A 4 -46.60 3.45 -36.53
CA GLN A 4 -45.84 3.34 -35.28
C GLN A 4 -44.73 2.31 -35.47
N LYS A 5 -43.47 2.77 -35.44
CA LYS A 5 -42.28 1.92 -35.41
C LYS A 5 -42.28 1.18 -34.07
N LYS A 6 -42.64 -0.10 -34.08
CA LYS A 6 -42.64 -0.99 -32.91
C LYS A 6 -41.21 -1.02 -32.33
N LYS A 7 -41.02 -0.51 -31.11
CA LYS A 7 -39.79 -0.73 -30.33
C LYS A 7 -39.61 -2.25 -30.21
N ALA A 8 -38.50 -2.78 -30.73
CA ALA A 8 -38.14 -4.18 -30.48
C ALA A 8 -38.10 -4.39 -28.96
N GLN A 9 -38.90 -5.33 -28.46
CA GLN A 9 -38.78 -5.79 -27.08
C GLN A 9 -37.39 -6.40 -26.95
N ASN A 10 -36.62 -5.88 -26.01
CA ASN A 10 -35.30 -6.39 -25.69
C ASN A 10 -35.52 -7.75 -25.00
N ASP A 11 -35.51 -8.82 -25.78
CA ASP A 11 -35.80 -10.17 -25.29
C ASP A 11 -34.63 -10.61 -24.40
N TYR A 12 -34.85 -10.56 -23.09
CA TYR A 12 -33.88 -10.97 -22.09
C TYR A 12 -33.79 -12.50 -22.09
N GLY A 13 -32.72 -13.01 -22.68
CA GLY A 13 -32.49 -14.45 -22.87
C GLY A 13 -31.07 -14.86 -22.47
N ALA A 14 -30.67 -16.08 -22.80
CA ALA A 14 -29.34 -16.62 -22.46
C ALA A 14 -28.20 -15.72 -22.99
N GLN A 15 -28.37 -15.13 -24.17
CA GLN A 15 -27.45 -14.18 -24.79
C GLN A 15 -27.27 -12.87 -24.01
N SER A 16 -28.17 -12.56 -23.07
CA SER A 16 -28.05 -11.38 -22.19
C SER A 16 -27.15 -11.63 -20.97
N ILE A 17 -26.72 -12.87 -20.75
CA ILE A 17 -25.82 -13.25 -19.66
C ILE A 17 -24.37 -13.16 -20.17
N THR A 18 -23.58 -12.27 -19.57
CA THR A 18 -22.15 -12.12 -19.86
C THR A 18 -21.33 -12.59 -18.67
N ILE A 19 -20.35 -13.45 -18.93
CA ILE A 19 -19.34 -13.87 -17.96
C ILE A 19 -18.11 -13.00 -18.21
N LEU A 20 -17.60 -12.35 -17.16
CA LEU A 20 -16.36 -11.60 -17.20
C LEU A 20 -15.27 -12.48 -16.60
N GLU A 21 -14.24 -12.78 -17.37
CA GLU A 21 -13.16 -13.66 -16.94
C GLU A 21 -11.94 -12.87 -16.46
N GLY A 22 -11.25 -13.41 -15.45
CA GLY A 22 -10.00 -12.86 -14.94
C GLY A 22 -10.07 -11.37 -14.57
N LEU A 23 -9.10 -10.61 -15.07
CA LEU A 23 -8.93 -9.18 -14.76
C LEU A 23 -9.94 -8.26 -15.47
N GLU A 24 -10.68 -8.77 -16.47
CA GLU A 24 -11.75 -7.99 -17.13
C GLU A 24 -12.85 -7.60 -16.13
N ALA A 25 -13.17 -8.50 -15.19
CA ALA A 25 -14.14 -8.24 -14.13
C ALA A 25 -13.72 -7.06 -13.25
N VAL A 26 -12.41 -6.94 -12.97
CA VAL A 26 -11.84 -5.84 -12.17
C VAL A 26 -12.01 -4.52 -12.90
N ARG A 27 -11.59 -4.44 -14.17
CA ARG A 27 -11.72 -3.23 -14.98
C ARG A 27 -13.16 -2.80 -15.19
N LYS A 28 -14.10 -3.76 -15.31
CA LYS A 28 -15.51 -3.45 -15.48
C LYS A 28 -16.16 -2.93 -14.19
N ARG A 29 -15.67 -3.36 -13.02
CA ARG A 29 -16.24 -3.02 -11.70
C ARG A 29 -15.14 -2.66 -10.69
N PRO A 30 -14.33 -1.62 -10.93
CA PRO A 30 -13.17 -1.31 -10.09
C PRO A 30 -13.57 -0.99 -8.64
N GLY A 31 -14.71 -0.32 -8.43
CA GLY A 31 -15.21 0.01 -7.10
C GLY A 31 -15.47 -1.21 -6.18
N MET A 32 -15.66 -2.41 -6.73
CA MET A 32 -15.78 -3.64 -5.93
C MET A 32 -14.45 -4.02 -5.27
N TYR A 33 -13.33 -3.69 -5.91
CA TYR A 33 -11.98 -4.08 -5.48
C TYR A 33 -11.28 -2.96 -4.72
N ILE A 34 -11.34 -1.72 -5.23
CA ILE A 34 -10.63 -0.56 -4.66
C ILE A 34 -11.57 0.48 -4.00
N GLY A 35 -12.86 0.16 -3.89
CA GLY A 35 -13.88 0.99 -3.24
C GLY A 35 -14.45 2.14 -4.10
N SER A 36 -13.60 2.86 -4.84
CA SER A 36 -14.00 3.97 -5.73
C SER A 36 -12.98 4.19 -6.85
N THR A 37 -13.30 5.01 -7.86
CA THR A 37 -12.36 5.45 -8.92
C THR A 37 -11.87 6.89 -8.76
N GLY A 38 -12.30 7.59 -7.69
CA GLY A 38 -11.72 8.87 -7.28
C GLY A 38 -10.44 8.71 -6.46
N GLU A 39 -9.97 9.81 -5.85
CA GLU A 39 -8.68 9.91 -5.14
C GLU A 39 -8.41 8.75 -4.15
N ARG A 40 -9.42 8.35 -3.37
CA ARG A 40 -9.27 7.25 -2.40
C ARG A 40 -8.90 5.93 -3.05
N GLY A 41 -9.49 5.63 -4.21
CA GLY A 41 -9.23 4.39 -4.94
C GLY A 41 -7.89 4.41 -5.65
N LEU A 42 -7.51 5.56 -6.20
CA LEU A 42 -6.19 5.76 -6.80
C LEU A 42 -5.08 5.44 -5.80
N HIS A 43 -5.13 6.04 -4.62
CA HIS A 43 -4.14 5.77 -3.56
C HIS A 43 -4.22 4.33 -3.04
N HIS A 44 -5.37 3.66 -3.21
CA HIS A 44 -5.51 2.24 -2.85
C HIS A 44 -4.56 1.35 -3.62
N LEU A 45 -4.21 1.71 -4.86
CA LEU A 45 -3.21 0.97 -5.62
C LEU A 45 -1.85 0.97 -4.93
N ILE A 46 -1.44 2.11 -4.35
CA ILE A 46 -0.20 2.21 -3.57
C ILE A 46 -0.28 1.31 -2.34
N TRP A 47 -1.41 1.32 -1.62
CA TRP A 47 -1.57 0.51 -0.41
C TRP A 47 -1.41 -0.98 -0.70
N GLU A 48 -2.02 -1.48 -1.77
CA GLU A 48 -1.93 -2.90 -2.13
C GLU A 48 -0.49 -3.36 -2.40
N VAL A 49 0.33 -2.51 -3.03
CA VAL A 49 1.75 -2.84 -3.27
C VAL A 49 2.58 -2.70 -2.00
N VAL A 50 2.39 -1.61 -1.25
CA VAL A 50 3.13 -1.36 0.01
C VAL A 50 2.78 -2.40 1.08
N ASP A 51 1.52 -2.81 1.20
CA ASP A 51 1.09 -3.84 2.15
C ASP A 51 1.79 -5.18 1.87
N ASN A 52 2.05 -5.50 0.60
CA ASN A 52 2.83 -6.69 0.25
C ASN A 52 4.29 -6.59 0.70
N ALA A 53 4.92 -5.42 0.56
CA ALA A 53 6.27 -5.15 1.06
C ALA A 53 6.34 -5.17 2.59
N VAL A 54 5.33 -4.58 3.27
CA VAL A 54 5.23 -4.62 4.74
C VAL A 54 5.01 -6.04 5.25
N ASP A 55 4.27 -6.89 4.53
CA ASP A 55 4.10 -8.30 4.91
C ASP A 55 5.44 -9.07 4.89
N GLU A 56 6.39 -8.73 4.00
CA GLU A 56 7.76 -9.27 4.07
C GLU A 56 8.51 -8.80 5.32
N ALA A 57 8.33 -7.55 5.73
CA ALA A 57 8.91 -7.02 6.97
C ALA A 57 8.30 -7.68 8.21
N MET A 58 6.98 -7.88 8.22
CA MET A 58 6.27 -8.59 9.29
C MET A 58 6.71 -10.05 9.41
N ALA A 59 7.08 -10.68 8.29
CA ALA A 59 7.66 -12.01 8.25
C ALA A 59 9.17 -12.04 8.59
N GLY A 60 9.79 -10.87 8.80
CA GLY A 60 11.18 -10.72 9.22
C GLY A 60 12.21 -10.79 8.08
N TYR A 61 11.78 -10.62 6.84
CA TYR A 61 12.65 -10.68 5.65
C TYR A 61 13.02 -9.32 5.09
N ALA A 62 12.14 -8.32 5.22
CA ALA A 62 12.42 -6.95 4.79
C ALA A 62 12.72 -6.04 5.99
N SER A 63 13.60 -5.07 5.78
CA SER A 63 13.96 -4.01 6.73
C SER A 63 13.66 -2.61 6.20
N THR A 64 13.58 -2.47 4.86
CA THR A 64 13.41 -1.19 4.19
C THR A 64 12.38 -1.30 3.07
N VAL A 65 11.49 -0.30 2.99
CA VAL A 65 10.55 -0.13 1.88
C VAL A 65 10.71 1.28 1.31
N ASP A 66 11.03 1.38 0.03
CA ASP A 66 11.16 2.65 -0.68
C ASP A 66 9.97 2.86 -1.60
N VAL A 67 9.22 3.94 -1.38
CA VAL A 67 8.11 4.38 -2.22
C VAL A 67 8.53 5.62 -2.99
N LYS A 68 8.36 5.62 -4.30
CA LYS A 68 8.62 6.77 -5.16
C LYS A 68 7.41 7.11 -6.01
N ILE A 69 7.07 8.38 -6.07
CA ILE A 69 6.18 8.93 -7.10
C ILE A 69 7.11 9.47 -8.19
N LEU A 70 7.07 8.83 -9.36
CA LEU A 70 7.97 9.09 -10.48
C LEU A 70 7.57 10.38 -11.21
N GLU A 71 8.52 10.97 -11.93
CA GLU A 71 8.30 12.20 -12.73
C GLU A 71 7.15 12.09 -13.73
N ASP A 72 6.95 10.90 -14.30
CA ASP A 72 5.92 10.61 -15.31
C ASP A 72 4.55 10.22 -14.70
N GLY A 73 4.41 10.32 -13.38
CA GLY A 73 3.19 9.98 -12.65
C GLY A 73 3.09 8.50 -12.26
N GLY A 74 4.05 7.65 -12.61
CA GLY A 74 4.12 6.28 -12.11
C GLY A 74 4.42 6.22 -10.60
N VAL A 75 4.17 5.07 -9.98
CA VAL A 75 4.60 4.80 -8.59
C VAL A 75 5.50 3.57 -8.59
N GLN A 76 6.64 3.69 -7.90
CA GLN A 76 7.55 2.60 -7.61
C GLN A 76 7.48 2.23 -6.13
N VAL A 77 7.40 0.94 -5.83
CA VAL A 77 7.59 0.40 -4.48
C VAL A 77 8.68 -0.66 -4.54
N THR A 78 9.74 -0.47 -3.75
CA THR A 78 10.86 -1.39 -3.63
C THR A 78 10.95 -1.90 -2.20
N ASP A 79 11.14 -3.20 -2.03
CA ASP A 79 11.46 -3.85 -0.74
C ASP A 79 12.72 -4.71 -0.85
N ASP A 80 13.39 -4.91 0.29
CA ASP A 80 14.54 -5.80 0.45
C ASP A 80 14.16 -7.20 0.97
N GLY A 81 12.90 -7.62 0.77
CA GLY A 81 12.38 -8.91 1.21
C GLY A 81 12.89 -10.10 0.38
N ARG A 82 12.15 -11.22 0.39
CA ARG A 82 12.57 -12.46 -0.30
C ARG A 82 12.53 -12.40 -1.83
N GLY A 83 11.73 -11.49 -2.39
CA GLY A 83 11.41 -11.46 -3.82
C GLY A 83 10.24 -12.40 -4.20
N ILE A 84 9.33 -11.95 -5.07
CA ILE A 84 8.23 -12.78 -5.60
C ILE A 84 8.77 -14.04 -6.30
N PRO A 85 8.20 -15.25 -6.12
CA PRO A 85 8.65 -16.45 -6.83
C PRO A 85 8.69 -16.32 -8.36
N VAL A 86 9.85 -16.69 -8.94
CA VAL A 86 10.11 -16.64 -10.39
C VAL A 86 10.08 -18.02 -11.06
N ALA A 87 10.14 -19.09 -10.26
CA ALA A 87 10.03 -20.45 -10.77
C ALA A 87 8.69 -20.69 -11.47
N MET A 88 8.66 -21.68 -12.37
CA MET A 88 7.43 -22.07 -13.05
C MET A 88 6.41 -22.60 -12.05
N HIS A 89 5.20 -22.06 -12.12
CA HIS A 89 4.06 -22.54 -11.35
C HIS A 89 3.51 -23.84 -11.96
N ALA A 90 2.75 -24.61 -11.17
CA ALA A 90 2.11 -25.85 -11.62
C ALA A 90 1.14 -25.66 -12.81
N SER A 91 0.65 -24.44 -13.03
CA SER A 91 -0.18 -24.08 -14.18
C SER A 91 0.61 -23.91 -15.48
N GLY A 92 1.95 -24.02 -15.46
CA GLY A 92 2.79 -23.94 -16.65
C GLY A 92 3.18 -22.53 -17.09
N VAL A 93 3.03 -21.53 -16.22
CA VAL A 93 3.54 -20.14 -16.43
C VAL A 93 4.43 -19.73 -15.25
N PRO A 94 5.31 -18.73 -15.39
CA PRO A 94 6.08 -18.20 -14.27
C PRO A 94 5.19 -17.78 -13.10
N THR A 95 5.62 -18.05 -11.86
CA THR A 95 4.78 -17.76 -10.68
C THR A 95 4.47 -16.28 -10.52
N VAL A 96 5.38 -15.38 -10.93
CA VAL A 96 5.12 -13.94 -10.97
C VAL A 96 3.93 -13.59 -11.86
N ASP A 97 3.78 -14.26 -13.01
CA ASP A 97 2.65 -14.02 -13.91
C ASP A 97 1.35 -14.50 -13.26
N VAL A 98 1.36 -15.62 -12.53
CA VAL A 98 0.19 -16.09 -11.76
C VAL A 98 -0.25 -15.04 -10.76
N VAL A 99 0.69 -14.49 -9.98
CA VAL A 99 0.42 -13.47 -8.95
C VAL A 99 -0.09 -12.16 -9.57
N MET A 100 0.42 -11.77 -10.74
CA MET A 100 0.07 -10.50 -11.38
C MET A 100 -1.19 -10.58 -12.26
N THR A 101 -1.56 -11.75 -12.77
CA THR A 101 -2.63 -11.89 -13.79
C THR A 101 -3.86 -12.67 -13.31
N GLN A 102 -3.77 -13.36 -12.16
CA GLN A 102 -4.88 -14.16 -11.64
C GLN A 102 -5.42 -13.57 -10.34
N LEU A 103 -6.75 -13.60 -10.21
CA LEU A 103 -7.42 -13.29 -8.95
C LEU A 103 -7.40 -14.52 -8.05
N HIS A 104 -7.34 -14.29 -6.74
CA HIS A 104 -7.31 -15.34 -5.72
C HIS A 104 -6.08 -16.27 -5.86
N ALA A 105 -4.94 -15.70 -6.23
CA ALA A 105 -3.67 -16.39 -6.32
C ALA A 105 -2.64 -15.72 -5.38
N GLY A 106 -1.98 -16.51 -4.55
CA GLY A 106 -0.97 -16.00 -3.61
C GLY A 106 -0.59 -17.01 -2.52
N GLY A 107 0.53 -16.76 -1.85
CA GLY A 107 1.02 -17.60 -0.74
C GLY A 107 0.50 -17.22 0.64
N LYS A 108 -0.57 -16.42 0.72
CA LYS A 108 -1.11 -15.88 1.99
C LYS A 108 -2.43 -16.55 2.41
N PHE A 109 -2.77 -17.70 1.82
CA PHE A 109 -3.98 -18.47 2.17
C PHE A 109 -3.77 -19.43 3.34
N ASP A 110 -2.52 -19.83 3.57
CA ASP A 110 -2.06 -20.60 4.72
C ASP A 110 -1.10 -19.76 5.58
N SER A 111 -0.80 -20.23 6.79
CA SER A 111 0.12 -19.54 7.71
C SER A 111 1.58 -19.97 7.51
N ASP A 112 1.89 -20.73 6.47
CA ASP A 112 3.20 -21.37 6.30
C ASP A 112 4.23 -20.37 5.75
N ALA A 113 3.84 -19.58 4.74
CA ALA A 113 4.73 -18.57 4.17
C ALA A 113 4.70 -17.23 4.95
N TYR A 114 3.58 -16.91 5.61
CA TYR A 114 3.36 -15.71 6.41
C TYR A 114 2.57 -16.05 7.68
N ALA A 115 3.22 -15.97 8.85
CA ALA A 115 2.55 -16.27 10.12
C ALA A 115 1.45 -15.25 10.49
N VAL A 116 1.63 -13.99 10.08
CA VAL A 116 0.63 -12.91 10.16
C VAL A 116 0.85 -12.00 8.94
N SER A 117 -0.20 -11.74 8.16
CA SER A 117 -0.19 -10.81 7.03
C SER A 117 -1.43 -9.94 7.02
N GLY A 118 -1.33 -8.75 6.41
CA GLY A 118 -2.49 -7.91 6.11
C GLY A 118 -3.23 -8.36 4.85
N GLY A 119 -2.49 -8.86 3.86
CA GLY A 119 -3.06 -9.43 2.64
C GLY A 119 -3.57 -10.86 2.86
N LEU A 120 -4.87 -11.09 2.66
CA LEU A 120 -5.50 -12.43 2.82
C LEU A 120 -6.32 -12.86 1.59
N HIS A 121 -6.60 -11.95 0.65
CA HIS A 121 -7.53 -12.22 -0.44
C HIS A 121 -6.84 -12.82 -1.69
N GLY A 122 -5.53 -12.61 -1.85
CA GLY A 122 -4.79 -13.00 -3.06
C GLY A 122 -5.21 -12.24 -4.31
N VAL A 123 -5.57 -10.95 -4.16
CA VAL A 123 -6.19 -10.13 -5.21
C VAL A 123 -5.50 -8.76 -5.40
N GLY A 124 -4.77 -8.28 -4.39
CA GLY A 124 -4.26 -6.89 -4.34
C GLY A 124 -3.45 -6.47 -5.56
N VAL A 125 -2.29 -7.10 -5.77
CA VAL A 125 -1.37 -6.69 -6.84
C VAL A 125 -1.91 -7.02 -8.25
N SER A 126 -2.74 -8.05 -8.40
CA SER A 126 -3.40 -8.32 -9.69
C SER A 126 -4.49 -7.29 -10.01
N VAL A 127 -5.15 -6.71 -9.00
CA VAL A 127 -6.01 -5.52 -9.19
C VAL A 127 -5.20 -4.30 -9.59
N VAL A 128 -4.03 -4.08 -8.99
CA VAL A 128 -3.12 -2.99 -9.41
C VAL A 128 -2.73 -3.15 -10.88
N ASN A 129 -2.34 -4.36 -11.29
CA ASN A 129 -2.05 -4.66 -12.68
C ASN A 129 -3.26 -4.45 -13.61
N ALA A 130 -4.46 -4.88 -13.19
CA ALA A 130 -5.71 -4.71 -13.93
C ALA A 130 -6.05 -3.24 -14.20
N LEU A 131 -5.77 -2.36 -13.23
CA LEU A 131 -6.14 -0.95 -13.25
C LEU A 131 -4.97 -0.03 -13.66
N SER A 132 -3.92 -0.61 -14.23
CA SER A 132 -2.76 0.13 -14.74
C SER A 132 -2.65 -0.02 -16.27
N THR A 133 -2.15 1.01 -16.94
CA THR A 133 -1.78 0.93 -18.37
C THR A 133 -0.50 0.11 -18.55
N ARG A 134 0.43 0.24 -17.60
CA ARG A 134 1.69 -0.50 -17.55
C ARG A 134 1.98 -0.91 -16.11
N LEU A 135 2.54 -2.10 -15.95
CA LEU A 135 3.17 -2.54 -14.71
C LEU A 135 4.51 -3.19 -15.03
N GLU A 136 5.52 -2.91 -14.22
CA GLU A 136 6.82 -3.56 -14.29
C GLU A 136 7.15 -4.18 -12.95
N VAL A 137 7.83 -5.32 -13.01
CA VAL A 137 8.35 -5.99 -11.83
C VAL A 137 9.80 -6.37 -12.06
N GLU A 138 10.64 -5.95 -11.12
CA GLU A 138 12.03 -6.38 -11.00
C GLU A 138 12.17 -7.19 -9.72
N ILE A 139 12.80 -8.36 -9.81
CA ILE A 139 12.92 -9.28 -8.68
C ILE A 139 14.37 -9.68 -8.55
N SER A 140 14.93 -9.54 -7.36
CA SER A 140 16.21 -10.16 -7.03
C SER A 140 15.94 -11.40 -6.20
N ARG A 141 16.23 -12.59 -6.75
CA ARG A 141 16.10 -13.87 -6.04
C ARG A 141 16.79 -14.99 -6.80
N ASP A 142 17.03 -16.11 -6.11
CA ASP A 142 17.61 -17.32 -6.70
C ASP A 142 18.96 -17.03 -7.44
N GLY A 143 19.73 -16.08 -6.89
CA GLY A 143 21.04 -15.66 -7.37
C GLY A 143 21.04 -14.74 -8.60
N HIS A 144 19.87 -14.29 -9.07
CA HIS A 144 19.75 -13.47 -10.28
C HIS A 144 18.75 -12.34 -10.13
N GLU A 145 18.92 -11.31 -10.96
CA GLU A 145 17.91 -10.29 -11.21
C GLU A 145 16.95 -10.78 -12.29
N TRP A 146 15.67 -10.45 -12.15
CA TRP A 146 14.62 -10.85 -13.08
C TRP A 146 13.78 -9.64 -13.42
N SER A 147 13.35 -9.50 -14.66
CA SER A 147 12.49 -8.41 -15.11
C SER A 147 11.32 -8.93 -15.93
N GLN A 148 10.14 -8.36 -15.68
CA GLN A 148 8.92 -8.63 -16.44
C GLN A 148 8.11 -7.33 -16.55
N PHE A 149 7.42 -7.17 -17.68
CA PHE A 149 6.52 -6.06 -17.91
C PHE A 149 5.13 -6.58 -18.27
N TYR A 150 4.12 -5.78 -17.96
CA TYR A 150 2.73 -6.03 -18.28
C TYR A 150 2.17 -4.79 -18.96
N ASP A 151 1.64 -4.98 -20.17
CA ASP A 151 0.98 -3.93 -20.95
C ASP A 151 -0.53 -4.18 -20.89
N HIS A 152 -1.27 -3.29 -20.22
CA HIS A 152 -2.69 -3.48 -19.91
C HIS A 152 -2.98 -4.88 -19.33
N SER A 153 -2.18 -5.26 -18.33
CA SER A 153 -2.21 -6.57 -17.65
C SER A 153 -1.81 -7.79 -18.48
N VAL A 154 -1.42 -7.61 -19.75
CA VAL A 154 -0.93 -8.70 -20.60
C VAL A 154 0.56 -8.92 -20.31
N PRO A 155 0.98 -10.13 -19.88
CA PRO A 155 2.37 -10.40 -19.54
C PRO A 155 3.27 -10.43 -20.78
N GLY A 156 4.44 -9.83 -20.65
CA GLY A 156 5.57 -10.08 -21.53
C GLY A 156 6.26 -11.42 -21.22
N THR A 157 7.54 -11.52 -21.56
CA THR A 157 8.38 -12.67 -21.17
C THR A 157 9.24 -12.31 -19.97
N LEU A 158 9.20 -13.14 -18.93
CA LEU A 158 10.11 -13.02 -17.78
C LEU A 158 11.55 -13.21 -18.26
N LYS A 159 12.39 -12.21 -18.03
CA LYS A 159 13.80 -12.21 -18.42
C LYS A 159 14.68 -12.36 -17.20
N GLN A 160 15.58 -13.33 -17.24
CA GLN A 160 16.69 -13.44 -16.31
C GLN A 160 17.79 -12.45 -16.73
N GLY A 161 18.24 -11.64 -15.78
CA GLY A 161 19.34 -10.68 -15.91
C GLY A 161 20.61 -11.18 -15.21
N ASP A 162 21.37 -10.24 -14.68
CA ASP A 162 22.69 -10.48 -14.10
C ASP A 162 22.62 -11.27 -12.77
N ALA A 163 23.74 -11.91 -12.44
CA ALA A 163 23.89 -12.58 -11.16
C ALA A 163 23.95 -11.55 -10.02
N THR A 164 23.20 -11.79 -8.95
CA THR A 164 23.12 -10.89 -7.79
C THR A 164 23.09 -11.67 -6.48
N LYS A 165 23.56 -11.03 -5.41
CA LYS A 165 23.41 -11.51 -4.03
C LYS A 165 22.26 -10.81 -3.31
N LYS A 166 21.66 -9.80 -3.94
CA LYS A 166 20.53 -9.05 -3.37
C LYS A 166 19.28 -9.91 -3.39
N THR A 167 18.33 -9.56 -2.52
CA THR A 167 16.96 -10.05 -2.55
C THR A 167 16.01 -8.86 -2.56
N GLY A 168 14.79 -9.07 -3.05
CA GLY A 168 13.75 -8.06 -2.98
C GLY A 168 12.86 -8.02 -4.21
N THR A 169 11.83 -7.19 -4.14
CA THR A 169 10.92 -6.91 -5.25
C THR A 169 10.85 -5.40 -5.47
N THR A 170 10.88 -4.98 -6.72
CA THR A 170 10.46 -3.64 -7.13
C THR A 170 9.26 -3.77 -8.05
N VAL A 171 8.17 -3.09 -7.73
CA VAL A 171 6.98 -2.98 -8.58
C VAL A 171 6.82 -1.53 -8.98
N ARG A 172 6.70 -1.28 -10.28
CA ARG A 172 6.33 0.03 -10.86
C ARG A 172 5.00 -0.07 -11.57
N PHE A 173 4.10 0.88 -11.37
CA PHE A 173 2.82 0.89 -12.06
C PHE A 173 2.35 2.30 -12.43
N TRP A 174 1.58 2.38 -13.51
CA TRP A 174 1.00 3.62 -14.02
C TRP A 174 -0.52 3.47 -14.06
N ALA A 175 -1.21 4.16 -13.15
CA ALA A 175 -2.67 4.10 -13.04
C ALA A 175 -3.35 4.51 -14.35
N ASP A 176 -4.42 3.81 -14.69
CA ASP A 176 -5.08 3.99 -15.97
C ASP A 176 -6.03 5.21 -15.99
N PRO A 177 -5.76 6.26 -16.79
CA PRO A 177 -6.59 7.45 -16.86
C PRO A 177 -7.99 7.18 -17.45
N ASP A 178 -8.22 6.06 -18.13
CA ASP A 178 -9.56 5.67 -18.59
C ASP A 178 -10.42 5.06 -17.46
N VAL A 179 -9.79 4.64 -16.36
CA VAL A 179 -10.45 4.06 -15.18
C VAL A 179 -10.66 5.11 -14.09
N PHE A 180 -9.64 5.92 -13.81
CA PHE A 180 -9.63 6.85 -12.67
C PHE A 180 -10.07 8.26 -13.06
N GLU A 181 -10.73 8.94 -12.12
CA GLU A 181 -11.12 10.35 -12.29
C GLU A 181 -9.92 11.30 -12.27
N THR A 182 -8.82 10.84 -11.66
CA THR A 182 -7.51 11.52 -11.59
C THR A 182 -6.43 10.46 -11.47
N THR A 183 -5.26 10.74 -12.02
CA THR A 183 -4.03 9.93 -11.85
C THR A 183 -2.97 10.68 -11.03
N GLU A 184 -3.33 11.81 -10.43
CA GLU A 184 -2.42 12.60 -9.60
C GLU A 184 -2.44 12.15 -8.14
N TYR A 185 -1.32 11.62 -7.68
CA TYR A 185 -1.15 11.20 -6.28
C TYR A 185 -0.88 12.39 -5.36
N ASN A 186 -1.48 12.38 -4.17
CA ASN A 186 -1.27 13.38 -3.13
C ASN A 186 -0.16 12.91 -2.17
N PHE A 187 0.96 13.64 -2.16
CA PHE A 187 2.12 13.29 -1.33
C PHE A 187 1.79 13.19 0.17
N GLU A 188 0.99 14.11 0.71
CA GLU A 188 0.68 14.12 2.14
C GLU A 188 -0.23 12.95 2.54
N THR A 189 -1.15 12.55 1.65
CA THR A 189 -1.97 11.35 1.83
C THR A 189 -1.10 10.09 1.88
N VAL A 190 -0.11 9.98 0.98
CA VAL A 190 0.88 8.89 0.98
C VAL A 190 1.74 8.92 2.24
N ALA A 191 2.37 10.06 2.54
CA ALA A 191 3.23 10.25 3.69
C ALA A 191 2.54 9.86 5.01
N ARG A 192 1.31 10.32 5.25
CA ARG A 192 0.56 10.00 6.47
C ARG A 192 0.35 8.49 6.61
N ARG A 193 0.02 7.80 5.52
CA ARG A 193 -0.25 6.35 5.57
C ARG A 193 1.03 5.55 5.80
N LEU A 194 2.12 5.90 5.11
CA LEU A 194 3.43 5.27 5.29
C LEU A 194 3.97 5.50 6.71
N GLN A 195 3.76 6.70 7.27
CA GLN A 195 4.09 7.00 8.65
C GLN A 195 3.33 6.08 9.62
N GLU A 196 2.01 5.91 9.45
CA GLU A 196 1.21 4.97 10.26
C GLU A 196 1.76 3.53 10.19
N MET A 197 2.14 3.07 8.99
CA MET A 197 2.70 1.73 8.78
C MET A 197 4.05 1.55 9.47
N ALA A 198 4.97 2.52 9.34
CA ALA A 198 6.26 2.48 10.02
C ALA A 198 6.10 2.50 11.55
N PHE A 199 5.10 3.20 12.10
CA PHE A 199 4.81 3.18 13.53
C PHE A 199 4.34 1.82 14.05
N LEU A 200 3.59 1.08 13.24
CA LEU A 200 3.07 -0.25 13.60
C LEU A 200 4.14 -1.34 13.47
N ASN A 201 5.08 -1.18 12.55
CA ASN A 201 6.12 -2.15 12.23
C ASN A 201 7.47 -1.69 12.80
N LYS A 202 7.75 -2.10 14.03
CA LYS A 202 8.97 -1.71 14.74
C LYS A 202 10.22 -2.11 13.95
N GLY A 203 11.11 -1.15 13.72
CA GLY A 203 12.37 -1.38 13.03
C GLY A 203 12.27 -1.35 11.50
N LEU A 204 11.07 -1.26 10.93
CA LEU A 204 10.88 -1.03 9.50
C LEU A 204 11.18 0.43 9.17
N THR A 205 12.02 0.64 8.17
CA THR A 205 12.24 1.95 7.55
C THR A 205 11.37 2.06 6.32
N ILE A 206 10.59 3.14 6.21
CA ILE A 206 9.84 3.43 4.99
C ILE A 206 10.25 4.80 4.47
N ASN A 207 10.71 4.87 3.23
CA ASN A 207 11.08 6.11 2.56
C ASN A 207 10.02 6.49 1.52
N LEU A 208 9.75 7.78 1.39
CA LEU A 208 8.88 8.35 0.37
C LEU A 208 9.62 9.44 -0.38
N THR A 209 9.70 9.31 -1.70
CA THR A 209 10.28 10.33 -2.60
C THR A 209 9.23 10.77 -3.63
N ASP A 210 9.11 12.08 -3.85
CA ASP A 210 8.33 12.65 -4.95
C ASP A 210 9.28 13.27 -5.97
N GLU A 211 9.43 12.60 -7.10
CA GLU A 211 10.31 13.02 -8.18
C GLU A 211 9.62 14.04 -9.11
N ARG A 212 8.30 14.26 -8.98
CA ARG A 212 7.55 15.25 -9.80
C ARG A 212 7.91 16.71 -9.49
N VAL A 213 8.59 16.98 -8.38
CA VAL A 213 8.77 18.34 -7.86
C VAL A 213 9.79 19.12 -8.69
N ALA A 214 9.38 20.29 -9.17
CA ALA A 214 10.27 21.23 -9.85
C ALA A 214 11.26 21.89 -8.84
N GLN A 215 12.45 22.27 -9.32
CA GLN A 215 13.65 22.68 -8.56
C GLN A 215 13.49 23.68 -7.38
N ASN A 216 12.32 24.30 -7.17
CA ASN A 216 12.11 25.42 -6.24
C ASN A 216 11.32 25.10 -4.97
N GLU A 217 10.74 23.90 -4.82
CA GLU A 217 10.07 23.49 -3.56
C GLU A 217 10.83 22.31 -2.95
N VAL A 218 11.64 22.57 -1.93
CA VAL A 218 12.45 21.54 -1.26
C VAL A 218 12.11 21.52 0.22
N VAL A 219 11.76 20.34 0.73
CA VAL A 219 11.75 20.03 2.16
C VAL A 219 12.21 18.59 2.32
N ASP A 220 13.49 18.39 2.64
CA ASP A 220 13.95 17.12 3.20
C ASP A 220 13.52 17.08 4.65
N GLU A 221 12.56 16.23 4.96
CA GLU A 221 12.02 16.09 6.31
C GLU A 221 12.25 14.66 6.80
N VAL A 222 13.31 14.48 7.59
CA VAL A 222 13.51 13.23 8.34
C VAL A 222 12.61 13.27 9.57
N VAL A 223 11.57 12.42 9.59
CA VAL A 223 10.66 12.31 10.72
C VAL A 223 11.02 11.07 11.55
N SER A 224 12.11 11.16 12.31
CA SER A 224 12.54 10.11 13.25
C SER A 224 12.38 10.58 14.71
N ASP A 225 12.03 9.64 15.61
CA ASP A 225 11.92 9.92 17.05
C ASP A 225 13.27 9.81 17.79
N VAL A 226 14.33 9.46 17.06
CA VAL A 226 15.70 9.34 17.59
C VAL A 226 16.53 10.43 16.94
N ALA A 227 17.00 11.39 17.74
CA ALA A 227 17.93 12.40 17.26
C ALA A 227 19.19 11.71 16.72
N GLU A 228 19.40 11.76 15.42
CA GLU A 228 20.66 11.38 14.81
C GLU A 228 21.64 12.56 14.96
N ALA A 229 22.90 12.27 15.26
CA ALA A 229 23.93 13.28 15.48
C ALA A 229 24.07 14.18 14.23
N PRO A 230 24.36 15.48 14.38
CA PRO A 230 24.50 16.36 13.23
C PRO A 230 25.65 15.88 12.33
N LYS A 231 25.34 15.70 11.04
CA LYS A 231 26.32 15.38 9.98
C LYS A 231 27.47 16.40 9.99
N THR A 232 28.69 15.91 9.87
CA THR A 232 29.91 16.74 9.84
C THR A 232 29.95 17.58 8.58
N ALA A 233 30.57 18.77 8.65
CA ALA A 233 30.64 19.73 7.54
C ALA A 233 31.19 19.14 6.23
N GLU A 234 31.98 18.06 6.30
CA GLU A 234 32.56 17.34 5.16
C GLU A 234 31.50 16.55 4.36
N GLU A 235 30.42 16.09 4.99
CA GLU A 235 29.29 15.42 4.31
C GLU A 235 28.38 16.44 3.62
N GLN A 236 28.30 17.67 4.13
CA GLN A 236 27.54 18.78 3.50
C GLN A 236 28.20 19.31 2.24
N VAL A 237 29.54 19.21 2.13
CA VAL A 237 30.26 19.65 0.91
C VAL A 237 30.17 18.59 -0.19
N ALA A 238 30.11 17.30 0.15
CA ALA A 238 29.94 16.22 -0.83
C ALA A 238 28.57 16.23 -1.52
N GLU A 239 27.54 16.80 -0.87
CA GLU A 239 26.18 16.96 -1.42
C GLU A 239 26.06 18.16 -2.40
N SER A 240 27.13 18.93 -2.58
CA SER A 240 27.14 20.10 -3.49
C SER A 240 27.39 19.78 -4.96
N VAL A 241 27.47 18.49 -5.34
CA VAL A 241 27.69 18.06 -6.74
C VAL A 241 26.69 16.95 -7.15
N ALA A 242 25.64 17.36 -7.88
CA ALA A 242 24.62 16.58 -8.65
C ALA A 242 23.30 16.14 -7.95
N PRO A 243 22.27 15.68 -8.70
CA PRO A 243 21.35 16.37 -9.62
C PRO A 243 19.92 16.54 -9.00
N HIS A 244 18.95 17.11 -9.76
CA HIS A 244 17.51 17.33 -9.45
C HIS A 244 17.02 17.15 -8.00
N LYS A 245 16.61 18.26 -7.36
CA LYS A 245 16.11 18.29 -5.97
C LYS A 245 14.67 17.79 -5.89
N VAL A 246 14.42 16.77 -5.07
CA VAL A 246 13.13 16.05 -4.90
C VAL A 246 12.55 16.26 -3.49
N LYS A 247 11.24 16.04 -3.29
CA LYS A 247 10.66 16.04 -1.94
C LYS A 247 10.79 14.65 -1.32
N HIS A 248 11.43 14.56 -0.15
CA HIS A 248 11.74 13.28 0.49
C HIS A 248 11.34 13.22 1.96
N ARG A 249 10.82 12.07 2.40
CA ARG A 249 10.52 11.78 3.81
C ARG A 249 10.93 10.36 4.18
N THR A 250 11.55 10.22 5.34
CA THR A 250 11.89 8.92 5.93
C THR A 250 11.11 8.73 7.23
N PHE A 251 10.51 7.54 7.38
CA PHE A 251 9.79 7.11 8.56
C PHE A 251 10.50 5.91 9.19
N HIS A 252 11.01 6.08 10.41
CA HIS A 252 11.63 5.01 11.18
C HIS A 252 11.34 5.17 12.68
N TYR A 253 10.62 4.20 13.25
CA TYR A 253 10.10 4.29 14.62
C TYR A 253 10.43 3.03 15.44
N PRO A 254 11.64 2.93 16.03
CA PRO A 254 12.07 1.74 16.78
C PRO A 254 11.22 1.51 18.05
N GLY A 255 10.65 2.59 18.61
CA GLY A 255 9.76 2.53 19.78
C GLY A 255 8.34 2.03 19.47
N GLY A 256 7.91 2.05 18.21
CA GLY A 256 6.52 1.82 17.79
C GLY A 256 5.52 2.71 18.54
N LEU A 257 4.34 2.18 18.91
CA LEU A 257 3.25 2.90 19.59
C LEU A 257 3.59 3.65 20.91
N VAL A 258 4.81 3.53 21.45
CA VAL A 258 5.24 4.22 22.66
C VAL A 258 5.56 5.70 22.40
N THR A 259 5.95 6.09 21.18
CA THR A 259 6.50 7.41 20.87
C THR A 259 5.47 8.54 20.65
N THR A 260 4.16 8.25 20.65
CA THR A 260 3.12 9.26 20.31
C THR A 260 2.93 10.43 21.28
N SER A 261 3.73 10.54 22.36
CA SER A 261 3.53 11.59 23.38
C SER A 261 4.44 12.82 23.29
N SER A 262 5.40 12.88 22.38
CA SER A 262 6.38 14.00 22.28
C SER A 262 6.15 14.98 21.13
N THR A 263 5.43 14.62 20.06
CA THR A 263 5.31 15.43 18.82
C THR A 263 4.14 16.41 18.77
N SER A 264 3.31 16.50 19.82
CA SER A 264 2.22 17.49 19.89
C SER A 264 2.69 18.78 20.59
N THR A 265 3.22 19.73 19.82
CA THR A 265 3.60 21.08 20.27
C THR A 265 2.36 21.95 20.52
N ALA A 266 1.65 21.69 21.62
CA ALA A 266 0.68 22.63 22.19
C ALA A 266 1.06 22.87 23.65
N PRO A 267 1.02 24.11 24.16
CA PRO A 267 1.43 24.41 25.53
C PRO A 267 0.44 23.74 26.48
N ARG A 268 0.86 22.64 27.12
CA ARG A 268 0.05 21.94 28.13
C ARG A 268 0.77 21.93 29.46
N ILE A 269 0.05 22.44 30.46
CA ILE A 269 0.34 22.35 31.89
C ILE A 269 0.62 20.88 32.24
N ARG A 270 1.76 20.62 32.89
CA ARG A 270 2.16 19.29 33.35
C ARG A 270 1.15 18.76 34.38
N SER A 271 0.41 17.73 33.99
CA SER A 271 -0.03 16.69 34.92
C SER A 271 0.54 15.35 34.45
N THR A 272 1.00 14.55 35.40
CA THR A 272 1.68 13.27 35.19
C THR A 272 0.85 12.31 34.32
N PRO A 273 1.36 11.80 33.19
CA PRO A 273 0.64 10.83 32.39
C PRO A 273 0.98 9.41 32.87
N ALA A 274 0.01 8.69 33.41
CA ALA A 274 0.10 7.24 33.55
C ALA A 274 -0.11 6.59 32.17
N SER A 275 0.93 5.99 31.59
CA SER A 275 0.81 5.16 30.39
C SER A 275 0.64 3.70 30.79
N TRP A 276 -0.43 3.06 30.31
CA TRP A 276 -0.68 1.64 30.53
C TRP A 276 -0.43 0.86 29.24
N THR A 277 0.36 -0.21 29.33
CA THR A 277 0.59 -1.18 28.25
C THR A 277 0.40 -2.58 28.81
N SER A 278 -0.42 -3.41 28.19
CA SER A 278 -0.64 -4.80 28.60
C SER A 278 -0.40 -5.74 27.42
N PRO A 279 0.51 -6.73 27.52
CA PRO A 279 0.65 -7.78 26.52
C PRO A 279 -0.34 -8.92 26.83
N ALA A 280 -1.40 -9.05 26.04
CA ALA A 280 -2.28 -10.22 26.08
C ALA A 280 -1.79 -11.32 25.11
N ARG A 281 -1.86 -12.59 25.55
CA ARG A 281 -1.74 -13.78 24.67
C ARG A 281 -2.98 -13.89 23.78
N ALA A 282 -2.80 -14.50 22.60
CA ALA A 282 -3.61 -14.39 21.39
C ALA A 282 -5.15 -14.28 21.55
N PRO A 283 -5.82 -13.45 20.70
CA PRO A 283 -5.21 -12.55 19.72
C PRO A 283 -4.52 -11.37 20.44
N ALA A 284 -3.23 -11.15 20.11
CA ALA A 284 -2.37 -10.20 20.81
C ALA A 284 -2.85 -8.77 20.56
N THR A 285 -3.68 -8.24 21.46
CA THR A 285 -4.23 -6.90 21.31
C THR A 285 -3.36 -5.90 22.07
N LYS A 286 -2.75 -4.95 21.34
CA LYS A 286 -2.00 -3.83 21.93
C LYS A 286 -2.84 -2.56 21.86
N TRP A 287 -3.11 -1.96 23.01
CA TRP A 287 -3.83 -0.68 23.11
C TRP A 287 -3.00 0.32 23.92
N ARG A 288 -3.09 1.60 23.55
CA ARG A 288 -2.56 2.72 24.35
C ARG A 288 -3.58 3.85 24.37
N SER A 289 -3.89 4.36 25.57
CA SER A 289 -4.78 5.50 25.77
C SER A 289 -4.10 6.58 26.61
N ARG A 290 -4.34 7.84 26.28
CA ARG A 290 -3.90 8.99 27.10
C ARG A 290 -5.10 9.92 27.34
N CYS A 291 -5.36 10.25 28.60
CA CYS A 291 -6.37 11.24 28.95
C CYS A 291 -5.73 12.64 28.93
N ASN A 292 -6.17 13.48 28.01
CA ASN A 292 -5.83 14.90 27.99
C ASN A 292 -6.97 15.64 28.72
N GLY A 293 -6.68 16.33 29.83
CA GLY A 293 -7.68 16.98 30.71
C GLY A 293 -8.39 18.20 30.13
N THR A 294 -8.84 18.15 28.88
CA THR A 294 -9.55 19.22 28.16
C THR A 294 -10.83 18.62 27.57
N PRO A 295 -11.97 19.33 27.55
CA PRO A 295 -13.17 18.84 26.88
C PRO A 295 -12.94 18.83 25.37
N ALA A 296 -12.40 17.73 24.84
CA ALA A 296 -12.20 17.53 23.42
C ALA A 296 -12.73 16.15 23.01
N THR A 297 -13.24 16.09 21.78
CA THR A 297 -13.79 14.92 21.10
C THR A 297 -12.83 13.73 21.20
N PRO A 298 -13.30 12.51 21.57
CA PRO A 298 -12.43 11.34 21.62
C PRO A 298 -11.94 10.98 20.21
N SER A 299 -10.63 11.05 19.99
CA SER A 299 -9.98 10.44 18.83
C SER A 299 -9.58 9.01 19.21
N ARG A 300 -10.20 8.01 18.58
CA ARG A 300 -9.84 6.58 18.72
C ARG A 300 -9.37 6.08 17.37
N TYR A 301 -8.18 5.49 17.33
CA TYR A 301 -7.64 4.79 16.18
C TYR A 301 -7.55 3.30 16.52
N THR A 302 -8.18 2.46 15.71
CA THR A 302 -8.19 1.00 15.87
C THR A 302 -7.51 0.37 14.65
N PRO A 303 -6.20 0.06 14.72
CA PRO A 303 -5.54 -0.67 13.65
C PRO A 303 -6.00 -2.13 13.68
N SER A 304 -6.53 -2.62 12.57
CA SER A 304 -6.70 -4.04 12.28
C SER A 304 -5.66 -4.45 11.24
N PRO A 305 -5.18 -5.71 11.23
CA PRO A 305 -4.38 -6.22 10.12
C PRO A 305 -5.16 -6.21 8.79
N THR A 306 -6.50 -6.18 8.84
CA THR A 306 -7.35 -5.93 7.67
C THR A 306 -7.42 -4.43 7.34
N PRO A 307 -7.53 -4.05 6.05
CA PRO A 307 -7.62 -2.65 5.64
C PRO A 307 -8.77 -1.93 6.36
N SER A 308 -8.51 -0.70 6.77
CA SER A 308 -9.37 0.09 7.65
C SER A 308 -10.79 0.21 7.09
N THR A 309 -11.74 -0.49 7.70
CA THR A 309 -13.17 -0.29 7.46
C THR A 309 -13.66 0.82 8.39
N PRO A 310 -14.12 1.98 7.89
CA PRO A 310 -14.77 2.95 8.76
C PRO A 310 -16.10 2.36 9.26
N MET A 311 -16.16 1.95 10.53
CA MET A 311 -17.42 1.56 11.16
C MET A 311 -18.35 2.78 11.22
N ARG A 312 -19.40 2.76 10.39
CA ARG A 312 -20.56 3.63 10.58
C ARG A 312 -21.27 3.17 11.85
N ALA A 313 -21.41 4.04 12.84
CA ALA A 313 -22.14 3.75 14.06
C ALA A 313 -23.57 3.30 13.70
N ALA A 314 -23.92 2.07 14.08
CA ALA A 314 -25.30 1.59 13.97
C ALA A 314 -26.18 2.41 14.92
N PRO A 315 -27.36 2.89 14.48
CA PRO A 315 -28.29 3.54 15.40
C PRO A 315 -28.80 2.52 16.41
N THR A 316 -28.71 2.90 17.68
CA THR A 316 -29.20 2.14 18.82
C THR A 316 -30.70 1.90 18.69
N ARG A 317 -31.09 0.64 18.43
CA ARG A 317 -32.48 0.21 18.45
C ARG A 317 -32.95 0.17 19.91
N LYS A 318 -33.67 1.22 20.35
CA LYS A 318 -34.40 1.19 21.63
C LYS A 318 -35.43 0.06 21.56
N GLY A 319 -35.26 -0.95 22.40
CA GLY A 319 -36.26 -1.97 22.63
C GLY A 319 -37.53 -1.34 23.20
N SER A 320 -38.65 -1.55 22.51
CA SER A 320 -39.98 -1.42 23.09
C SER A 320 -40.48 -2.84 23.33
N ALA A 321 -40.54 -3.22 24.60
CA ALA A 321 -41.36 -4.32 25.06
C ALA A 321 -42.83 -3.86 25.01
N VAL A 322 -43.66 -4.58 24.28
CA VAL A 322 -45.11 -4.65 24.51
C VAL A 322 -45.54 -6.10 24.34
N ARG A 323 -46.43 -6.49 25.24
CA ARG A 323 -46.97 -7.82 25.57
C ARG A 323 -47.56 -8.58 24.38
#